data_AF-A0A4Q2WZL8-F1
#
_entry.id   AF-A0A4Q2WZL8-F1
#
_cell.length_a   1.000
_cell.length_b   1.000
_cell.length_c   1.000
_cell.angle_alpha   90.00
_cell.angle_beta   90.00
_cell.angle_gamma   90.00
#
_symmetry.space_group_name_H-M   'P 1'
#
loop_
_entity.id
_entity.type
_entity.pdbx_description
1 polymer ?
#
loop_
_entity_poly.entity_id
_entity_poly.type
_entity_poly.pdbx_seq_one_letter_code
_entity_poly.pdbx_strand_id
1 'polypeptide(L)'
;MTDVINYAVFLHAQAVDALGAPIKPYLRDAAANPHIVCSEIDASGALFELTLAGKGPNGEDLRLEIMLPVSMVKLVMSMRGEHEIGFV
;
A
#
# COMPACT_ATOMS: atom_id res chain seq x y z
N MET A 1 6.25 -21.56 -10.48
CA MET A 1 6.41 -20.10 -10.29
C MET A 1 5.14 -19.62 -9.64
N THR A 2 5.23 -19.06 -8.44
CA THR A 2 4.07 -18.55 -7.71
C THR A 2 3.81 -17.15 -8.24
N ASP A 3 2.61 -16.87 -8.76
CA ASP A 3 2.21 -15.51 -9.14
C ASP A 3 2.47 -14.58 -7.95
N VAL A 4 3.19 -13.47 -8.18
CA VAL A 4 3.33 -12.43 -7.15
C VAL A 4 1.97 -11.74 -7.04
N ILE A 5 1.34 -11.85 -5.88
CA ILE A 5 0.11 -11.14 -5.56
C ILE A 5 0.52 -9.82 -4.94
N ASN A 6 0.13 -8.72 -5.57
CA ASN A 6 0.23 -7.38 -5.00
C ASN A 6 -1.16 -6.80 -4.81
N TYR A 7 -1.30 -5.88 -3.86
CA TYR A 7 -2.57 -5.20 -3.59
C TYR A 7 -2.42 -3.71 -3.84
N ALA A 8 -3.39 -3.13 -4.54
CA ALA A 8 -3.60 -1.69 -4.59
C ALA A 8 -4.69 -1.31 -3.59
N VAL A 9 -4.34 -0.49 -2.60
CA VAL A 9 -5.25 -0.05 -1.54
C VAL A 9 -5.53 1.44 -1.70
N PHE A 10 -6.76 1.72 -2.11
CA PHE A 10 -7.26 3.06 -2.34
C PHE A 10 -7.84 3.62 -1.04
N LEU A 11 -7.49 4.86 -0.73
CA LEU A 11 -8.00 5.57 0.44
C LEU A 11 -9.13 6.53 0.03
N HIS A 12 -10.02 6.84 0.96
CA HIS A 12 -10.94 7.96 0.79
C HIS A 12 -10.15 9.28 0.74
N ALA A 13 -10.63 10.27 -0.02
CA ALA A 13 -9.96 11.58 -0.12
C ALA A 13 -9.75 12.22 1.27
N GLN A 14 -10.79 12.20 2.12
CA GLN A 14 -10.70 12.67 3.50
C GLN A 14 -9.61 11.98 4.33
N ALA A 15 -9.31 10.71 4.04
CA ALA A 15 -8.26 9.97 4.75
C ALA A 15 -6.87 10.42 4.28
N VAL A 16 -6.69 10.64 2.97
CA VAL A 16 -5.44 11.20 2.43
C VAL A 16 -5.16 12.58 3.05
N ASP A 17 -6.18 13.42 3.14
CA ASP A 17 -6.07 14.76 3.73
C ASP A 17 -5.76 14.69 5.23
N ALA A 18 -6.46 13.83 5.98
CA ALA A 18 -6.28 13.67 7.42
C ALA A 18 -4.92 13.06 7.80
N LEU A 19 -4.44 12.08 7.04
CA LEU A 19 -3.14 11.44 7.26
C LEU A 19 -1.99 12.37 6.86
N GLY A 20 -2.18 13.18 5.81
CA GLY A 20 -1.25 14.24 5.45
C GLY A 20 0.13 13.75 5.01
N ALA A 21 1.19 14.42 5.47
CA ALA A 21 2.55 14.21 4.97
C ALA A 21 3.14 12.79 5.15
N PRO A 22 2.91 12.07 6.27
CA PRO A 22 3.45 10.72 6.48
C PRO A 22 3.10 9.69 5.41
N ILE A 23 1.91 9.77 4.81
CA ILE A 23 1.47 8.76 3.84
C ILE A 23 1.95 9.06 2.41
N LYS A 24 2.30 10.32 2.12
CA LYS A 24 2.66 10.79 0.76
C LYS A 24 3.76 9.97 0.08
N PRO A 25 4.87 9.57 0.74
CA PRO A 25 5.92 8.79 0.08
C PRO A 25 5.44 7.42 -0.42
N TYR A 26 4.34 6.90 0.12
CA TYR A 26 3.81 5.57 -0.19
C TYR A 26 2.61 5.61 -1.15
N LEU A 27 2.11 6.81 -1.47
CA LEU A 27 1.06 6.99 -2.46
C LEU A 27 1.65 6.91 -3.87
N ARG A 28 1.12 6.01 -4.69
CA ARG A 28 1.31 6.02 -6.14
C ARG A 28 0.27 6.96 -6.76
N ASP A 29 0.75 7.96 -7.48
CA ASP A 29 -0.11 8.94 -8.14
C ASP A 29 -0.57 8.40 -9.49
N ALA A 30 -1.84 8.01 -9.58
CA ALA A 30 -2.46 7.55 -10.81
C ALA A 30 -3.59 8.52 -11.19
N ALA A 31 -3.22 9.76 -11.55
CA ALA A 31 -3.98 10.81 -12.25
C ALA A 31 -5.46 11.09 -11.84
N ALA A 32 -6.00 10.39 -10.85
CA ALA A 32 -7.42 10.35 -10.48
C ALA A 32 -7.67 9.65 -9.13
N ASN A 33 -6.86 8.67 -8.70
CA ASN A 33 -7.04 8.01 -7.40
C ASN A 33 -5.70 7.57 -6.76
N PRO A 34 -5.23 8.26 -5.69
CA PRO A 34 -4.02 7.85 -4.98
C PRO A 34 -4.26 6.53 -4.24
N HIS A 35 -3.29 5.62 -4.32
CA HIS A 35 -3.34 4.32 -3.68
C HIS A 35 -1.97 3.88 -3.18
N ILE A 36 -1.97 2.97 -2.22
CA ILE A 36 -0.76 2.32 -1.69
C ILE A 36 -0.64 0.95 -2.34
N VAL A 37 0.57 0.60 -2.78
CA VAL A 37 0.87 -0.75 -3.28
C VAL A 37 1.58 -1.52 -2.18
N CYS A 38 1.11 -2.74 -1.89
CA CYS A 38 1.62 -3.59 -0.82
C CYS A 38 1.61 -5.07 -1.23
N SER A 39 2.42 -5.89 -0.57
CA SER A 39 2.53 -7.33 -0.84
C SER A 39 1.56 -8.15 -0.01
N GLU A 40 1.14 -7.64 1.16
CA GLU A 40 0.22 -8.31 2.07
C GLU A 40 -0.73 -7.30 2.70
N ILE A 41 -1.94 -7.77 3.02
CA ILE A 41 -2.96 -7.01 3.76
C ILE A 41 -3.55 -7.87 4.87
N ASP A 42 -3.93 -7.24 5.99
CA ASP A 42 -4.78 -7.85 7.01
C ASP A 42 -5.91 -6.89 7.37
N ALA A 43 -7.14 -7.38 7.36
CA ALA A 43 -8.35 -6.64 7.69
C ALA A 43 -9.16 -7.33 8.80
N SER A 44 -8.59 -8.33 9.47
CA SER A 44 -9.24 -9.10 10.53
C SER A 44 -9.23 -8.37 11.89
N GLY A 45 -8.32 -7.41 12.05
CA GLY A 45 -8.14 -6.63 13.28
C GLY A 45 -8.96 -5.34 13.35
N ALA A 46 -8.66 -4.53 14.37
CA ALA A 46 -9.26 -3.20 14.54
C ALA A 46 -8.72 -2.17 13.54
N LEU A 47 -7.55 -2.44 12.96
CA LEU A 47 -6.91 -1.65 11.92
C LEU A 47 -6.78 -2.51 10.67
N PHE A 48 -6.78 -1.83 9.53
CA PHE A 48 -6.37 -2.36 8.24
C PHE A 48 -4.86 -2.24 8.12
N GLU A 49 -4.19 -3.36 7.96
CA GLU A 49 -2.74 -3.47 7.94
C GLU A 49 -2.25 -3.71 6.52
N LEU A 50 -1.16 -3.05 6.15
CA LEU A 50 -0.50 -3.10 4.84
C LEU A 50 0.97 -3.43 5.06
N THR A 51 1.49 -4.45 4.39
CA THR A 51 2.93 -4.71 4.36
C THR A 51 3.53 -4.22 3.06
N LEU A 52 4.49 -3.32 3.14
CA LEU A 52 5.29 -2.85 2.02
C LEU A 52 6.69 -3.45 2.09
N ALA A 53 7.16 -3.97 0.96
CA ALA A 53 8.55 -4.32 0.76
C ALA A 53 9.32 -3.09 0.30
N GLY A 54 10.48 -2.85 0.91
CA GLY A 54 11.37 -1.75 0.56
C GLY A 54 12.83 -2.11 0.81
N LYS A 55 13.71 -1.16 0.53
CA LYS A 55 15.13 -1.24 0.85
C LYS A 55 15.50 -0.12 1.82
N GLY A 56 16.23 -0.46 2.86
CA GLY A 56 16.80 0.51 3.79
C GLY A 56 17.97 1.30 3.16
N PRO A 57 18.48 2.32 3.86
CA PRO A 57 19.53 3.20 3.34
C PRO A 57 20.83 2.49 2.96
N ASN A 58 21.08 1.30 3.53
CA ASN A 58 22.29 0.51 3.25
C ASN A 58 22.01 -0.69 2.33
N GLY A 59 20.83 -0.73 1.68
CA GLY A 59 20.42 -1.78 0.75
C GLY A 59 19.87 -3.05 1.41
N GLU A 60 19.71 -3.05 2.74
CA GLU A 60 19.07 -4.12 3.48
C GLU A 60 17.58 -4.22 3.14
N ASP A 61 17.02 -5.42 3.22
CA ASP A 61 15.58 -5.62 3.11
C ASP A 61 14.87 -4.95 4.29
N LEU A 62 13.93 -4.06 3.97
CA LEU A 62 13.09 -3.39 4.95
C LEU A 62 11.63 -3.78 4.69
N ARG A 63 10.96 -4.25 5.74
CA ARG A 63 9.52 -4.49 5.75
C ARG A 63 8.86 -3.37 6.55
N LEU A 64 8.02 -2.58 5.89
CA LEU A 64 7.26 -1.51 6.52
C LEU A 64 5.81 -1.96 6.68
N GLU A 65 5.27 -1.80 7.89
CA GLU A 65 3.85 -2.02 8.17
C GLU A 65 3.16 -0.67 8.35
N ILE A 66 2.07 -0.48 7.59
CA ILE A 66 1.19 0.69 7.73
C ILE A 66 -0.15 0.18 8.26
N MET A 67 -0.58 0.72 9.40
CA MET A 67 -1.86 0.39 10.03
C MET A 67 -2.80 1.60 9.97
N LEU A 68 -3.99 1.42 9.41
CA LEU A 68 -4.98 2.48 9.20
C LEU A 68 -6.34 2.06 9.77
N PRO A 69 -7.21 2.97 10.22
CA PRO A 69 -8.60 2.63 10.45
C PRO A 69 -9.24 2.06 9.18
N VAL A 70 -9.99 0.96 9.30
CA VAL A 70 -10.67 0.32 8.14
C VAL A 70 -11.57 1.31 7.40
N SER A 71 -12.19 2.26 8.12
CA SER A 71 -13.04 3.32 7.56
C SER A 71 -12.31 4.30 6.63
N MET A 72 -10.98 4.31 6.62
CA MET A 72 -10.17 5.12 5.70
C MET A 72 -9.95 4.43 4.36
N VAL A 73 -10.14 3.11 4.29
CA VAL A 73 -9.95 2.31 3.08
C VAL A 73 -11.22 2.32 2.24
N LYS A 74 -11.09 2.74 0.98
CA LYS A 74 -12.18 2.85 0.01
C LYS A 74 -12.34 1.58 -0.82
N LEU A 75 -11.24 0.99 -1.26
CA LEU A 75 -11.22 -0.16 -2.15
C LEU A 75 -9.88 -0.89 -2.05
N VAL A 76 -9.91 -2.21 -2.08
CA VAL A 76 -8.73 -3.06 -2.18
C VAL A 76 -8.84 -3.87 -3.48
N MET A 77 -7.79 -3.86 -4.30
CA MET A 77 -7.70 -4.64 -5.52
C MET A 77 -6.50 -5.56 -5.46
N SER A 78 -6.70 -6.86 -5.69
CA SER A 78 -5.60 -7.81 -5.90
C SER A 78 -5.15 -7.80 -7.36
N MET A 79 -3.86 -7.68 -7.58
CA MET A 79 -3.21 -7.78 -8.89
C MET A 79 -2.35 -9.05 -8.90
N ARG A 80 -2.50 -9.87 -9.95
CA ARG A 80 -1.64 -11.03 -10.21
C ARG A 80 -0.84 -10.76 -11.47
N GLY A 81 0.48 -10.87 -11.38
CA GLY A 81 1.38 -10.70 -12.53
C GLY A 81 2.79 -11.18 -12.22
N GLU A 82 3.57 -11.48 -13.25
CA GLU A 82 4.95 -11.97 -13.12
C GLU A 82 5.98 -10.87 -12.81
N HIS A 83 5.58 -9.59 -12.78
CA HIS A 83 6.46 -8.46 -12.52
C HIS A 83 6.24 -7.87 -11.12
N GLU A 84 7.34 -7.58 -10.41
CA GLU A 84 7.33 -6.72 -9.24
C GLU A 84 6.76 -5.34 -9.62
N ILE A 85 5.85 -4.79 -8.80
CA ILE A 85 5.31 -3.46 -9.03
C ILE A 85 6.37 -2.42 -8.62
N GLY A 86 7.15 -1.99 -9.60
CA GLY A 86 7.89 -0.73 -9.63
C GLY A 86 7.81 -0.18 -11.04
N PHE A 87 7.06 0.90 -11.28
CA PHE A 87 7.18 1.64 -12.53
C PHE A 87 8.42 2.53 -12.42
N VAL A 88 9.29 2.42 -13.43
CA VAL A 88 10.46 3.27 -13.69
C VAL A 88 10.02 4.72 -13.85
#